data_AF-J1E9C1-F1
#
_entry.id   AF-J1E9C1-F1
#
_cell.length_a   1.000
_cell.length_b   1.000
_cell.length_c   1.000
_cell.angle_alpha   90.00
_cell.angle_beta   90.00
_cell.angle_gamma   90.00
#
_symmetry.space_group_name_H-M   'P 1'
#
loop_
_entity.id
_entity.type
_entity.pdbx_description
1 polymer ?
#
loop_
_entity_poly.entity_id
_entity_poly.type
_entity_poly.pdbx_seq_one_letter_code
_entity_poly.pdbx_strand_id
1 'polypeptide(L)'
;MNSLLRIPLNATPEQVERLHALQVGFSRVCNAISPVVQQTRTWNRVALHHLTYRQLREQFPEMGSQMVCNAIYSVSRTGRLIFQHPASPFHLSRLGDKPLPLLQFADSCPVYFDRHTLSVKGGQLSMFTLDGRMRFQLALRPADEESFHARKLREIVLSRRADGVYELSFLLGSESNGAALASDQAMPDGEIPEYIMVHETV
;
A
#
# COMPACT_ATOMS: atom_id res chain seq x y z
N MET A 1 -17.95 -9.99 8.62
CA MET A 1 -17.18 -9.01 9.41
C MET A 1 -15.72 -9.12 9.01
N ASN A 2 -15.07 -8.01 8.67
CA ASN A 2 -13.64 -8.03 8.36
C ASN A 2 -12.84 -8.22 9.67
N SER A 3 -11.70 -8.91 9.58
CA SER A 3 -10.77 -9.11 10.70
C SER A 3 -9.41 -8.59 10.31
N LEU A 4 -8.82 -7.75 11.16
CA LEU A 4 -7.48 -7.22 10.99
C LEU A 4 -6.52 -7.99 11.91
N LEU A 5 -5.56 -8.68 11.31
CA LEU A 5 -4.48 -9.35 12.02
C LEU A 5 -3.18 -8.55 11.85
N ARG A 6 -2.50 -8.25 12.96
CA ARG A 6 -1.25 -7.50 12.98
C ARG A 6 -0.14 -8.38 13.53
N ILE A 7 0.95 -8.51 12.78
CA ILE A 7 2.07 -9.39 13.16
C ILE A 7 3.38 -8.60 13.06
N PRO A 8 4.04 -8.31 14.20
CA PRO A 8 5.36 -7.71 14.19
C PRO A 8 6.39 -8.69 13.60
N LEU A 9 7.32 -8.16 12.82
CA LEU A 9 8.40 -8.92 12.22
C LEU A 9 9.61 -8.92 13.16
N ASN A 10 10.05 -10.11 13.57
CA ASN A 10 11.31 -10.31 14.26
C ASN A 10 12.47 -10.25 13.24
N ALA A 11 12.77 -9.04 12.76
CA ALA A 11 13.76 -8.79 11.73
C ALA A 11 15.17 -8.64 12.33
N THR A 12 16.17 -9.24 11.69
CA THR A 12 17.58 -8.92 11.97
C THR A 12 17.91 -7.50 11.48
N PRO A 13 19.02 -6.87 11.94
CA PRO A 13 19.42 -5.55 11.44
C PRO A 13 19.56 -5.48 9.91
N GLU A 14 20.11 -6.51 9.27
CA GLU A 14 20.20 -6.58 7.81
C GLU A 14 18.81 -6.64 7.14
N GLN A 15 17.88 -7.38 7.73
CA GLN A 15 16.50 -7.44 7.24
C GLN A 15 15.79 -6.09 7.40
N VAL A 16 16.03 -5.38 8.51
CA VAL A 16 15.51 -4.03 8.73
C VAL A 16 15.98 -3.07 7.63
N GLU A 17 17.26 -3.09 7.26
CA GLU A 17 17.78 -2.25 6.18
C GLU A 17 17.15 -2.57 4.82
N ARG A 18 16.94 -3.86 4.54
CA ARG A 18 16.29 -4.30 3.30
C ARG A 18 14.80 -3.95 3.24
N LEU A 19 14.09 -4.01 4.38
CA LEU A 19 12.70 -3.55 4.48
C LEU A 19 12.62 -2.03 4.30
N HIS A 20 13.57 -1.29 4.88
CA HIS A 20 13.68 0.15 4.71
C HIS A 20 13.95 0.53 3.25
N ALA A 21 14.93 -0.13 2.60
CA ALA A 21 15.21 0.06 1.19
C ALA A 21 13.98 -0.22 0.32
N LEU A 22 13.19 -1.25 0.66
CA LEU A 22 11.94 -1.54 -0.02
C LEU A 22 10.91 -0.39 0.13
N GLN A 23 10.70 0.15 1.34
CA GLN A 23 9.77 1.28 1.52
C GLN A 23 10.22 2.52 0.75
N VAL A 24 11.51 2.86 0.80
CA VAL A 24 12.10 3.98 0.05
C VAL A 24 11.95 3.76 -1.47
N GLY A 25 12.25 2.56 -1.96
CA GLY A 25 12.05 2.23 -3.37
C GLY A 25 10.58 2.37 -3.77
N PHE A 26 9.67 1.88 -2.93
CA PHE A 26 8.23 1.93 -3.17
C PHE A 26 7.68 3.36 -3.15
N SER A 27 8.14 4.21 -2.23
CA SER A 27 7.78 5.63 -2.16
C SER A 27 8.19 6.36 -3.44
N ARG A 28 9.39 6.09 -3.96
CA ARG A 28 9.88 6.67 -5.23
C ARG A 28 8.98 6.30 -6.41
N VAL A 29 8.53 5.06 -6.51
CA VAL A 29 7.59 4.64 -7.57
C VAL A 29 6.24 5.34 -7.39
N CYS A 30 5.71 5.43 -6.17
CA CYS A 30 4.47 6.15 -5.89
C CYS A 30 4.58 7.64 -6.26
N ASN A 31 5.72 8.26 -5.94
CA ASN A 31 6.01 9.67 -6.26
C ASN A 31 6.23 9.90 -7.75
N ALA A 32 6.70 8.91 -8.51
CA ALA A 32 6.76 8.99 -9.97
C ALA A 32 5.37 8.95 -10.63
N ILE A 33 4.40 8.27 -10.01
CA ILE A 33 3.01 8.20 -10.49
C ILE A 33 2.21 9.46 -10.14
N SER A 34 2.52 10.08 -9.00
CA SER A 34 1.69 11.17 -8.43
C SER A 34 1.51 12.39 -9.35
N PRO A 35 2.53 12.87 -10.10
CA PRO A 35 2.35 13.91 -11.11
C PRO A 35 1.36 13.52 -12.22
N VAL A 36 1.31 12.25 -12.62
CA VAL A 36 0.36 11.77 -13.63
C VAL A 36 -1.07 11.87 -13.08
N VAL A 37 -1.29 11.50 -11.82
CA VAL A 37 -2.60 11.67 -11.17
C VAL A 37 -2.99 13.14 -11.12
N GLN A 38 -2.07 14.02 -10.73
CA GLN A 38 -2.31 15.46 -10.64
C GLN A 38 -2.73 16.05 -11.99
N GLN A 39 -1.98 15.74 -13.06
CA GLN A 39 -2.18 16.29 -14.40
C GLN A 39 -3.41 15.72 -15.10
N THR A 40 -3.68 14.43 -14.93
CA THR A 40 -4.76 13.73 -15.66
C THR A 40 -6.04 13.57 -14.86
N ARG A 41 -6.03 13.93 -13.57
CA ARG A 41 -7.13 13.66 -12.62
C ARG A 41 -7.57 12.19 -12.62
N THR A 42 -6.64 11.27 -12.88
CA THR A 42 -6.92 9.84 -13.02
C THR A 42 -6.24 9.05 -11.90
N TRP A 43 -7.04 8.51 -10.98
CA TRP A 43 -6.58 7.56 -9.95
C TRP A 43 -7.38 6.24 -10.00
N ASN A 44 -8.11 5.97 -11.08
CA ASN A 44 -8.64 4.63 -11.31
C ASN A 44 -7.49 3.67 -11.59
N ARG A 45 -7.37 2.59 -10.81
CA ARG A 45 -6.24 1.63 -10.91
C ARG A 45 -5.95 1.15 -12.33
N VAL A 46 -6.98 0.78 -13.10
CA VAL A 46 -6.80 0.22 -14.44
C VAL A 46 -6.33 1.29 -15.41
N ALA A 47 -6.99 2.45 -15.40
CA ALA A 47 -6.58 3.57 -16.25
C ALA A 47 -5.16 4.05 -15.89
N LEU A 48 -4.85 4.17 -14.60
CA LEU A 48 -3.53 4.58 -14.12
C LEU A 48 -2.44 3.57 -14.50
N HIS A 49 -2.76 2.26 -14.48
CA HIS A 49 -1.87 1.23 -14.98
C HIS A 49 -1.55 1.42 -16.46
N HIS A 50 -2.56 1.64 -17.31
CA HIS A 50 -2.33 1.89 -18.73
C HIS A 50 -1.47 3.13 -18.98
N LEU A 51 -1.66 4.19 -18.20
CA LEU A 51 -0.91 5.44 -18.34
C LEU A 51 0.56 5.33 -17.93
N THR A 52 0.87 4.51 -16.91
CA THR A 52 2.18 4.61 -16.22
C THR A 52 3.02 3.33 -16.26
N TYR A 53 2.41 2.16 -16.40
CA TYR A 53 3.09 0.87 -16.15
C TYR A 53 4.37 0.68 -16.97
N ARG A 54 4.32 0.94 -18.28
CA ARG A 54 5.47 0.74 -19.15
C ARG A 54 6.65 1.63 -18.74
N GLN A 55 6.41 2.94 -18.58
CA GLN A 55 7.43 3.89 -18.16
C GLN A 55 8.02 3.51 -16.80
N LEU A 56 7.19 3.12 -15.83
CA LEU A 56 7.66 2.70 -14.51
C LEU A 56 8.53 1.44 -14.58
N ARG A 57 8.22 0.49 -15.47
CA ARG A 57 9.04 -0.71 -15.67
C ARG A 57 10.42 -0.40 -16.27
N GLU A 58 10.50 0.62 -17.11
CA GLU A 58 11.76 1.11 -17.68
C GLU A 58 12.56 1.92 -16.63
N GLN A 59 11.89 2.77 -15.85
CA GLN A 59 12.52 3.64 -14.85
C GLN A 59 12.95 2.92 -13.56
N PHE A 60 12.20 1.89 -13.14
CA PHE A 60 12.42 1.13 -11.91
C PHE A 60 12.50 -0.38 -12.20
N PRO A 61 13.53 -0.84 -12.94
CA PRO A 61 13.65 -2.24 -13.33
C PRO A 61 13.70 -3.18 -12.12
N GLU A 62 14.37 -2.79 -11.04
CA GLU A 62 14.58 -3.51 -9.78
C GLU A 62 13.29 -3.79 -9.01
N MET A 63 12.26 -2.95 -9.20
CA MET A 63 10.98 -3.10 -8.50
C MET A 63 10.21 -4.33 -8.99
N GLY A 64 10.47 -4.80 -10.21
CA GLY A 64 9.71 -5.90 -10.81
C GLY A 64 8.25 -5.53 -11.15
N SER A 65 7.59 -6.39 -11.93
CA SER A 65 6.24 -6.10 -12.43
C SER A 65 5.19 -6.04 -11.34
N GLN A 66 5.24 -6.97 -10.40
CA GLN A 66 4.22 -7.09 -9.36
C GLN A 66 4.27 -5.91 -8.39
N MET A 67 5.47 -5.47 -7.96
CA MET A 67 5.56 -4.36 -7.01
C MET A 67 5.25 -3.00 -7.67
N VAL A 68 5.53 -2.82 -8.97
CA VAL A 68 5.00 -1.68 -9.74
C VAL A 68 3.47 -1.68 -9.75
N CYS A 69 2.82 -2.83 -9.98
CA CYS A 69 1.36 -2.95 -9.89
C CYS A 69 0.82 -2.62 -8.49
N ASN A 70 1.57 -2.96 -7.44
CA ASN A 70 1.21 -2.64 -6.06
C ASN A 70 1.37 -1.15 -5.74
N ALA A 71 2.39 -0.49 -6.31
CA ALA A 71 2.55 0.97 -6.19
C ALA A 71 1.41 1.71 -6.89
N ILE A 72 1.02 1.28 -8.10
CA ILE A 72 -0.17 1.83 -8.80
C ILE A 72 -1.44 1.63 -7.95
N TYR A 73 -1.58 0.47 -7.31
CA TYR A 73 -2.68 0.23 -6.38
C TYR A 73 -2.66 1.19 -5.18
N SER A 74 -1.49 1.38 -4.56
CA SER A 74 -1.30 2.32 -3.44
C SER A 74 -1.71 3.74 -3.83
N VAL A 75 -1.21 4.25 -4.96
CA VAL A 75 -1.55 5.59 -5.45
C VAL A 75 -3.02 5.72 -5.82
N SER A 76 -3.60 4.70 -6.47
CA SER A 76 -5.03 4.65 -6.79
C SER A 76 -5.89 4.74 -5.52
N ARG A 77 -5.53 3.99 -4.48
CA ARG A 77 -6.22 4.01 -3.20
C ARG A 77 -6.09 5.37 -2.52
N THR A 78 -4.88 5.91 -2.42
CA THR A 78 -4.66 7.23 -1.81
C THR A 78 -5.41 8.33 -2.56
N GLY A 79 -5.44 8.29 -3.89
CA GLY A 79 -6.24 9.22 -4.69
C GLY A 79 -7.74 9.17 -4.34
N ARG A 80 -8.30 7.97 -4.10
CA ARG A 80 -9.69 7.85 -3.61
C ARG A 80 -9.84 8.43 -2.21
N LEU A 81 -8.89 8.15 -1.32
CA LEU A 81 -8.91 8.63 0.05
C LEU A 81 -8.91 10.17 0.09
N ILE A 82 -8.00 10.80 -0.65
CA ILE A 82 -7.80 12.25 -0.61
C ILE A 82 -8.83 12.98 -1.46
N PHE A 83 -9.20 12.48 -2.64
CA PHE A 83 -10.06 13.24 -3.56
C PHE A 83 -11.53 12.83 -3.51
N GLN A 84 -11.89 11.68 -2.94
CA GLN A 84 -13.29 11.19 -2.93
C GLN A 84 -13.86 10.90 -1.53
N HIS A 85 -13.04 10.83 -0.48
CA HIS A 85 -13.59 10.63 0.86
C HIS A 85 -14.37 11.88 1.33
N PRO A 86 -15.62 11.75 1.82
CA PRO A 86 -16.45 12.91 2.18
C PRO A 86 -15.84 13.81 3.25
N ALA A 87 -15.05 13.25 4.17
CA ALA A 87 -14.36 14.03 5.21
C ALA A 87 -13.05 14.68 4.75
N SER A 88 -12.53 14.34 3.55
CA SER A 88 -11.24 14.89 3.10
C SER A 88 -11.36 16.38 2.78
N PRO A 89 -10.44 17.24 3.26
CA PRO A 89 -10.42 18.66 2.89
C PRO A 89 -10.19 18.87 1.38
N PHE A 90 -9.55 17.91 0.72
CA PHE A 90 -9.24 17.92 -0.72
C PHE A 90 -10.27 17.16 -1.56
N HIS A 91 -11.45 16.88 -1.02
CA HIS A 91 -12.53 16.28 -1.80
C HIS A 91 -12.83 17.10 -3.06
N LEU A 92 -13.10 16.43 -4.19
CA LEU A 92 -13.32 17.09 -5.48
C LEU A 92 -14.36 18.21 -5.45
N SER A 93 -15.46 18.02 -4.72
CA SER A 93 -16.51 19.05 -4.59
C SER A 93 -16.05 20.30 -3.84
N ARG A 94 -15.02 20.19 -2.97
CA ARG A 94 -14.42 21.33 -2.26
C ARG A 94 -13.34 22.02 -3.08
N LEU A 95 -12.63 21.26 -3.92
CA LEU A 95 -11.62 21.80 -4.83
C LEU A 95 -12.24 22.61 -5.98
N GLY A 96 -13.43 22.23 -6.46
CA GLY A 96 -14.05 22.87 -7.63
C GLY A 96 -13.14 22.77 -8.86
N ASP A 97 -12.91 23.91 -9.50
CA ASP A 97 -12.06 24.03 -10.70
C ASP A 97 -10.56 24.13 -10.40
N LYS A 98 -10.15 24.11 -9.12
CA LYS A 98 -8.73 24.15 -8.76
C LYS A 98 -8.00 22.91 -9.30
N PRO A 99 -6.71 23.05 -9.67
CA PRO A 99 -5.86 21.90 -9.95
C PRO A 99 -5.83 20.96 -8.74
N LEU A 100 -5.61 19.67 -9.00
CA LEU A 100 -5.38 18.74 -7.89
C LEU A 100 -4.06 19.11 -7.20
N PRO A 101 -4.00 19.05 -5.86
CA PRO A 101 -2.72 19.14 -5.17
C PRO A 101 -1.86 17.93 -5.53
N LEU A 102 -0.53 18.11 -5.50
CA LEU A 102 0.41 17.03 -5.69
C LEU A 102 0.50 16.20 -4.41
N LEU A 103 0.25 14.90 -4.54
CA LEU A 103 0.49 13.95 -3.45
C LEU A 103 1.96 13.56 -3.42
N GLN A 104 2.57 13.60 -2.25
CA GLN A 104 3.91 13.07 -2.03
C GLN A 104 3.84 12.01 -0.92
N PHE A 105 4.35 10.83 -1.22
CA PHE A 105 4.49 9.69 -0.31
C PHE A 105 5.83 9.80 0.40
N ALA A 106 5.81 9.75 1.73
CA ALA A 106 7.00 9.70 2.56
C ALA A 106 7.76 8.38 2.34
N ASP A 107 9.06 8.38 2.66
CA ASP A 107 9.90 7.18 2.58
C ASP A 107 9.45 6.05 3.52
N SER A 108 8.67 6.40 4.56
CA SER A 108 8.04 5.45 5.48
C SER A 108 6.67 4.94 5.02
N CYS A 109 6.22 5.30 3.81
CA CYS A 109 4.89 4.92 3.33
C CYS A 109 4.67 3.41 3.34
N PRO A 110 3.44 2.95 3.62
CA PRO A 110 3.14 1.53 3.68
C PRO A 110 3.34 0.85 2.33
N VAL A 111 3.88 -0.37 2.35
CA VAL A 111 4.07 -1.20 1.15
C VAL A 111 2.95 -2.23 1.09
N TYR A 112 2.19 -2.20 -0.01
CA TYR A 112 1.10 -3.14 -0.24
C TYR A 112 1.61 -4.41 -0.91
N PHE A 113 1.17 -5.57 -0.40
CA PHE A 113 1.49 -6.88 -0.95
C PHE A 113 0.24 -7.61 -1.44
N ASP A 114 0.47 -8.54 -2.35
CA ASP A 114 -0.51 -9.49 -2.82
C ASP A 114 0.03 -10.93 -2.72
N ARG A 115 -0.75 -11.89 -3.19
CA ARG A 115 -0.37 -13.32 -3.19
C ARG A 115 0.86 -13.66 -4.04
N HIS A 116 1.26 -12.77 -4.96
CA HIS A 116 2.43 -12.97 -5.80
C HIS A 116 3.70 -12.42 -5.12
N THR A 117 3.56 -11.33 -4.36
CA THR A 117 4.67 -10.68 -3.66
C THR A 117 4.84 -11.15 -2.21
N LEU A 118 3.87 -11.86 -1.63
CA LEU A 118 3.95 -12.40 -0.27
C LEU A 118 3.19 -13.71 -0.14
N SER A 119 3.81 -14.67 0.55
CA SER A 119 3.24 -15.99 0.83
C SER A 119 3.54 -16.40 2.27
N VAL A 120 2.58 -17.08 2.91
CA VAL A 120 2.73 -17.69 4.24
C VAL A 120 2.54 -19.20 4.08
N LYS A 121 3.49 -20.00 4.58
CA LYS A 121 3.41 -21.47 4.58
C LYS A 121 4.18 -22.06 5.76
N GLY A 122 3.53 -22.92 6.54
CA GLY A 122 4.15 -23.65 7.66
C GLY A 122 4.82 -22.74 8.69
N GLY A 123 4.10 -21.70 9.15
CA GLY A 123 4.66 -20.68 10.05
C GLY A 123 5.77 -19.80 9.45
N GLN A 124 6.12 -19.96 8.18
CA GLN A 124 7.14 -19.12 7.52
C GLN A 124 6.49 -18.13 6.55
N LEU A 125 6.87 -16.87 6.70
CA LEU A 125 6.59 -15.82 5.73
C LEU A 125 7.69 -15.76 4.70
N SER A 126 7.34 -15.62 3.43
CA SER A 126 8.26 -15.19 2.39
C SER A 126 7.69 -14.01 1.63
N MET A 127 8.43 -12.91 1.54
CA MET A 127 8.00 -11.69 0.87
C MET A 127 9.06 -11.16 -0.09
N PHE A 128 8.61 -10.46 -1.12
CA PHE A 128 9.45 -9.74 -2.07
C PHE A 128 10.19 -8.59 -1.38
N THR A 129 11.45 -8.40 -1.79
CA THR A 129 12.31 -7.24 -1.54
C THR A 129 13.06 -6.89 -2.83
N LEU A 130 13.77 -5.76 -2.85
CA LEU A 130 14.47 -5.28 -4.05
C LEU A 130 15.57 -6.22 -4.56
N ASP A 131 16.06 -7.10 -3.69
CA ASP A 131 17.17 -8.02 -3.92
C ASP A 131 16.75 -9.50 -3.84
N GLY A 132 15.45 -9.80 -3.95
CA GLY A 132 14.92 -11.16 -3.98
C GLY A 132 13.80 -11.38 -2.98
N ARG A 133 13.70 -12.60 -2.41
CA ARG A 133 12.70 -12.88 -1.36
C ARG A 133 13.37 -12.98 0.00
N MET A 134 12.83 -12.23 0.95
CA MET A 134 13.15 -12.35 2.35
C MET A 134 12.22 -13.36 3.03
N ARG A 135 12.72 -14.02 4.08
CA ARG A 135 11.94 -14.97 4.88
C ARG A 135 11.96 -14.61 6.35
N PHE A 136 10.83 -14.81 7.02
CA PHE A 136 10.67 -14.61 8.45
C PHE A 136 9.99 -15.82 9.07
N GLN A 137 10.41 -16.19 10.28
CA GLN A 137 9.62 -17.08 11.09
C GLN A 137 8.47 -16.26 11.70
N LEU A 138 7.24 -16.63 11.39
CA LEU A 138 6.08 -16.08 12.06
C LEU A 138 5.77 -16.97 13.26
N ALA A 139 5.70 -16.36 14.44
CA ALA A 139 5.08 -16.99 15.60
C ALA A 139 3.56 -16.85 15.49
N LEU A 140 2.96 -17.48 14.48
CA LEU A 140 1.50 -17.49 14.33
C LEU A 140 0.88 -18.35 15.42
N ARG A 141 -0.18 -17.85 16.03
CA ARG A 141 -1.04 -18.71 16.85
C ARG A 141 -1.80 -19.65 15.90
N PRO A 142 -2.14 -20.88 16.30
CA PRO A 142 -2.92 -21.79 15.46
C PRO A 142 -4.21 -21.17 14.90
N ALA A 143 -4.89 -20.32 15.68
CA ALA A 143 -6.09 -19.60 15.25
C ALA A 143 -5.83 -18.56 14.14
N ASP A 144 -4.63 -17.97 14.09
CA ASP A 144 -4.23 -17.02 13.04
C ASP A 144 -3.94 -17.77 11.73
N GLU A 145 -3.27 -18.93 11.81
CA GLU A 145 -3.07 -19.82 10.65
C GLU A 145 -4.41 -20.31 10.08
N GLU A 146 -5.32 -20.76 10.94
CA GLU A 146 -6.66 -21.17 10.53
C GLU A 146 -7.41 -20.02 9.85
N SER A 147 -7.28 -18.80 10.38
CA SER A 147 -7.90 -17.61 9.77
C SER A 147 -7.36 -17.32 8.36
N PHE A 148 -6.07 -17.55 8.09
CA PHE A 148 -5.51 -17.44 6.74
C PHE A 148 -6.06 -18.48 5.77
N HIS A 149 -6.34 -19.69 6.26
CA HIS A 149 -6.89 -20.78 5.44
C HIS A 149 -8.41 -20.65 5.20
N ALA A 150 -9.15 -20.19 6.21
CA ALA A 150 -10.61 -20.15 6.18
C ALA A 150 -11.19 -18.85 5.60
N ARG A 151 -10.40 -17.77 5.52
CA ARG A 151 -10.89 -16.44 5.12
C ARG A 151 -10.18 -15.92 3.89
N LYS A 152 -10.90 -15.13 3.09
CA LYS A 152 -10.33 -14.49 1.91
C LYS A 152 -9.43 -13.34 2.32
N LEU A 153 -8.15 -13.45 2.01
CA LEU A 153 -7.20 -12.36 2.14
C LEU A 153 -7.59 -11.22 1.19
N ARG A 154 -7.88 -10.05 1.76
CA ARG A 154 -8.25 -8.84 1.00
C ARG A 154 -7.05 -7.94 0.76
N GLU A 155 -6.17 -7.83 1.74
CA GLU A 155 -5.04 -6.92 1.71
C GLU A 155 -3.94 -7.33 2.68
N ILE A 156 -2.70 -7.05 2.29
CA ILE A 156 -1.52 -7.15 3.14
C ILE A 156 -0.75 -5.84 3.06
N VAL A 157 -0.38 -5.29 4.22
CA VAL A 157 0.34 -4.02 4.31
C VAL A 157 1.54 -4.18 5.23
N LEU A 158 2.73 -3.82 4.75
CA LEU A 158 3.90 -3.60 5.58
C LEU A 158 3.94 -2.13 6.02
N SER A 159 4.09 -1.91 7.31
CA SER A 159 4.28 -0.58 7.91
C SER A 159 5.39 -0.64 8.96
N ARG A 160 5.94 0.53 9.29
CA ARG A 160 6.89 0.69 10.39
C ARG A 160 6.22 1.47 11.51
N ARG A 161 6.24 0.91 12.73
CA ARG A 161 5.69 1.55 13.93
C ARG A 161 6.60 2.67 14.42
N ALA A 162 6.07 3.52 15.31
CA ALA A 162 6.83 4.61 15.93
C ALA A 162 8.07 4.13 16.71
N ASP A 163 8.03 2.93 17.28
CA ASP A 163 9.19 2.30 17.96
C ASP A 163 10.18 1.63 17.00
N GLY A 164 9.99 1.80 15.70
CA GLY A 164 10.89 1.33 14.65
C GLY A 164 10.69 -0.11 14.21
N VAL A 165 9.78 -0.86 14.85
CA VAL A 165 9.47 -2.25 14.49
C VAL A 165 8.63 -2.31 13.22
N TYR A 166 9.00 -3.18 12.30
CA TYR A 166 8.19 -3.48 11.12
C TYR A 166 7.06 -4.44 11.45
N GLU A 167 5.88 -4.20 10.90
CA GLU A 167 4.68 -4.99 11.13
C GLU A 167 3.96 -5.27 9.81
N LEU A 168 3.40 -6.48 9.68
CA LEU A 168 2.45 -6.81 8.64
C LEU A 168 1.03 -6.80 9.17
N SER A 169 0.18 -6.04 8.50
CA SER A 169 -1.27 -6.04 8.69
C SER A 169 -1.94 -6.86 7.59
N PHE A 170 -2.80 -7.79 7.98
CA PHE A 170 -3.60 -8.65 7.10
C PHE A 170 -5.08 -8.37 7.29
N LEU A 171 -5.73 -7.88 6.24
CA LEU A 171 -7.18 -7.69 6.23
C LEU A 171 -7.85 -8.94 5.65
N LEU A 172 -8.57 -9.67 6.50
CA LEU A 172 -9.27 -10.89 6.15
C LEU A 172 -10.78 -10.62 6.09
N GLY A 173 -11.42 -10.98 4.97
CA GLY A 173 -12.86 -10.81 4.77
C GLY A 173 -13.63 -12.14 4.78
N SER A 174 -14.95 -12.05 5.00
CA SER A 174 -15.90 -13.13 4.70
C SER A 174 -16.17 -13.22 3.19
N GLU A 175 -16.61 -14.38 2.68
CA GLU A 175 -16.78 -14.66 1.24
C GLU A 175 -17.81 -13.78 0.48
N SER A 176 -18.52 -12.87 1.14
CA SER A 176 -19.58 -12.06 0.54
C SER A 176 -19.05 -10.77 -0.12
N ASN A 177 -19.23 -10.73 -1.45
CA ASN A 177 -19.22 -9.61 -2.40
C ASN A 177 -17.86 -9.02 -2.84
N GLY A 178 -17.53 -9.34 -4.10
CA GLY A 178 -16.56 -8.65 -4.97
C GLY A 178 -17.00 -7.24 -5.41
N ALA A 179 -17.73 -6.51 -4.57
CA ALA A 179 -17.81 -5.07 -4.72
C ALA A 179 -16.44 -4.49 -4.34
N ALA A 180 -15.98 -3.52 -5.13
CA ALA A 180 -14.73 -2.80 -4.93
C ALA A 180 -14.50 -2.51 -3.43
N LEU A 181 -13.24 -2.58 -3.00
CA LEU A 181 -12.77 -2.14 -1.69
C LEU A 181 -13.18 -0.67 -1.46
N ALA A 182 -14.45 -0.46 -1.12
CA ALA A 182 -14.98 0.73 -0.53
C ALA A 182 -14.49 0.69 0.92
N SER A 183 -13.55 1.59 1.21
CA SER A 183 -13.49 2.33 2.47
C SER A 183 -13.74 1.51 3.73
N ASP A 184 -12.78 0.66 4.10
CA ASP A 184 -12.65 0.18 5.49
C ASP A 184 -11.30 0.55 6.11
N GLN A 185 -10.57 1.47 5.48
CA GLN A 185 -9.70 2.38 6.19
C GLN A 185 -10.50 3.65 6.39
N ALA A 186 -11.19 3.74 7.53
CA ALA A 186 -11.68 5.03 8.01
C ALA A 186 -10.48 5.99 7.97
N MET A 187 -10.58 7.12 7.26
CA MET A 187 -9.98 8.33 7.82
C MET A 187 -10.94 8.72 8.94
N PRO A 188 -10.64 8.43 10.21
CA PRO A 188 -11.41 9.02 11.28
C PRO A 188 -11.27 10.53 11.08
N ASP A 189 -12.40 11.22 10.96
CA ASP A 189 -12.47 12.69 10.95
C ASP A 189 -11.74 13.42 9.79
N GLY A 190 -11.43 12.71 8.69
CA GLY A 190 -10.80 13.34 7.52
C GLY A 190 -9.30 13.61 7.68
N GLU A 191 -8.67 13.02 8.70
CA GLU A 191 -7.22 13.10 8.90
C GLU A 191 -6.45 12.38 7.78
N ILE A 192 -5.64 13.17 7.08
CA ILE A 192 -4.75 12.67 6.04
C ILE A 192 -3.67 11.80 6.69
N PRO A 193 -3.39 10.60 6.15
CA PRO A 193 -2.34 9.76 6.71
C PRO A 193 -1.00 10.49 6.78
N GLU A 194 -0.29 10.36 7.90
CA GLU A 194 0.99 11.08 8.16
C GLU A 194 2.06 10.85 7.09
N TYR A 195 1.99 9.73 6.36
CA TYR A 195 2.92 9.41 5.28
C TYR A 195 2.56 10.10 3.94
N ILE A 196 1.51 10.91 3.89
CA ILE A 196 1.07 11.67 2.72
C ILE A 196 1.20 13.16 2.99
N MET A 197 2.06 13.82 2.23
CA MET A 197 2.13 15.28 2.16
C MET A 197 1.32 15.73 0.95
N VAL A 198 0.47 16.73 1.16
CA VAL A 198 -0.36 17.30 0.10
C VAL A 198 0.15 18.70 -0.22
N HIS A 199 0.71 18.86 -1.42
CA HIS A 199 1.24 20.14 -1.89
C HIS A 199 0.20 20.81 -2.77
N GLU A 200 -0.43 21.86 -2.25
CA GLU A 200 -1.34 22.67 -3.05
C GLU A 200 -0.59 23.35 -4.21
N THR A 201 -1.24 23.40 -5.37
CA THR A 201 -0.68 24.12 -6.52
C THR A 201 -0.99 25.60 -6.31
N VAL A 202 0.04 26.44 -6.31
CA VAL A 202 -0.07 27.91 -6.23
C VAL A 202 -0.68 28.45 -7.52
#